data_AF-A0A2E6GH29-F1
#
_entry.id   AF-A0A2E6GH29-F1
#
_cell.length_a   1.000
_cell.length_b   1.000
_cell.length_c   1.000
_cell.angle_alpha   90.00
_cell.angle_beta   90.00
_cell.angle_gamma   90.00
#
_symmetry.space_group_name_H-M   'P 1'
#
loop_
_entity.id
_entity.type
_entity.pdbx_description
1 polymer ?
#
loop_
_entity_poly.entity_id
_entity_poly.type
_entity_poly.pdbx_seq_one_letter_code
_entity_poly.pdbx_strand_id
1 'polypeptide(L)' 'MENQNLHEQNLLKDLNTKKNQPETSKWVNNSGDEVRYVFGFNNSAELVNGRAAMIGFLMLILTELVFKGRPVTSSIFGIN' A
#
# COMPACT_ATOMS: atom_id res chain seq x y z
N MET A 1 31.02 15.66 -36.42
CA MET A 1 29.80 16.46 -36.19
C MET A 1 28.55 15.59 -35.94
N GLU A 2 28.61 14.28 -36.19
CA GLU A 2 27.44 13.37 -36.09
C GLU A 2 27.21 12.77 -34.69
N ASN A 3 28.26 12.60 -33.89
CA ASN A 3 28.19 12.00 -32.54
C ASN A 3 27.45 12.86 -31.49
N GLN A 4 27.40 14.19 -31.66
CA GLN A 4 26.70 15.08 -30.73
C GLN A 4 25.18 15.04 -30.96
N ASN A 5 24.74 14.87 -32.21
CA ASN A 5 23.33 14.79 -32.57
C ASN A 5 22.69 13.49 -32.04
N LEU A 6 23.42 12.38 -32.05
CA LEU A 6 22.97 11.10 -31.49
C LEU A 6 22.70 11.19 -29.98
N HIS A 7 23.52 11.93 -29.23
CA HIS A 7 23.34 12.07 -27.78
C HIS A 7 22.11 12.93 -27.44
N GLU A 8 21.92 14.03 -28.16
CA GLU A 8 20.77 14.93 -28.00
C GLU A 8 19.45 14.23 -28.35
N GLN A 9 19.45 13.42 -29.41
CA GLN A 9 18.28 12.63 -29.81
C GLN A 9 17.90 11.54 -28.80
N ASN A 10 18.89 10.94 -28.11
CA ASN A 10 18.60 9.99 -27.04
C ASN A 10 18.05 10.70 -25.80
N LEU A 11 18.60 11.88 -25.45
CA LEU A 11 18.08 12.69 -24.35
C LEU A 11 16.62 13.12 -24.58
N LEU A 12 16.27 13.56 -25.79
CA LEU A 12 14.90 13.95 -26.14
C LEU A 12 13.92 12.75 -26.15
N LYS A 13 14.41 11.55 -26.46
CA LYS A 13 13.63 10.30 -26.37
C LYS A 13 13.36 9.91 -24.91
N ASP A 14 14.34 10.07 -24.03
CA ASP A 14 14.20 9.76 -22.60
C ASP A 14 13.21 10.73 -21.92
N LEU A 15 13.26 12.01 -22.28
CA LEU A 15 12.33 13.04 -21.79
C LEU A 15 10.89 12.78 -22.24
N ASN A 16 10.68 12.36 -23.49
CA ASN A 16 9.35 12.00 -23.99
C ASN A 16 8.82 10.70 -23.36
N THR A 17 9.69 9.75 -23.03
CA THR A 17 9.31 8.52 -22.36
C THR A 17 8.85 8.78 -20.92
N LYS A 18 9.52 9.69 -20.20
CA LYS A 18 9.15 10.09 -18.84
C LYS A 18 7.82 10.87 -18.77
N LYS A 19 7.52 11.68 -19.79
CA LYS A 19 6.29 12.50 -19.87
C LYS A 19 5.02 11.68 -20.08
N ASN A 20 5.12 10.45 -20.63
CA ASN A 20 3.99 9.61 -21.01
C ASN A 20 3.72 8.44 -20.07
N GLN A 21 4.36 8.38 -18.89
CA GLN A 21 4.05 7.38 -17.89
C GLN A 21 2.83 7.83 -17.09
N PRO A 22 1.73 7.05 -17.02
CA PRO A 22 0.65 7.35 -16.09
C PRO A 22 1.23 7.32 -14.67
N GLU A 23 1.07 8.43 -13.96
CA GLU A 23 1.46 8.64 -12.56
C GLU A 23 0.71 7.62 -11.68
N THR A 24 1.24 6.40 -11.57
CA THR A 24 0.85 5.47 -10.52
C THR A 24 1.56 5.94 -9.26
N SER A 25 0.82 6.11 -8.16
CA SER A 25 1.37 6.54 -6.87
C SER A 25 2.40 5.51 -6.40
N LYS A 26 3.66 5.78 -6.73
CA LYS A 26 4.83 4.94 -6.43
C LYS A 26 5.34 5.36 -5.06
N TRP A 27 5.51 4.41 -4.15
CA TRP A 27 6.20 4.70 -2.89
C TRP A 27 7.68 4.94 -3.20
N VAL A 28 8.20 6.10 -2.79
CA VAL A 28 9.57 6.54 -3.04
C VAL A 28 10.28 6.71 -1.70
N ASN A 29 11.53 6.26 -1.59
CA ASN A 29 12.34 6.49 -0.39
C ASN A 29 12.88 7.94 -0.37
N ASN A 30 13.58 8.32 0.69
CA ASN A 30 14.20 9.65 0.79
C ASN A 30 15.33 9.88 -0.24
N SER A 31 15.75 8.85 -0.98
CA SER A 31 16.78 8.92 -2.02
C SER A 31 16.20 9.05 -3.43
N GLY A 32 14.88 9.05 -3.59
CA GLY A 32 14.23 9.11 -4.91
C GLY A 32 14.09 7.75 -5.61
N ASP A 33 14.51 6.65 -4.96
CA ASP A 33 14.38 5.31 -5.51
C ASP A 33 12.99 4.72 -5.20
N GLU A 34 12.52 3.89 -6.13
CA GLU A 34 11.28 3.15 -5.92
C GLU A 34 11.41 2.11 -4.81
N VAL A 35 10.50 2.19 -3.84
CA VAL A 35 10.40 1.18 -2.78
C VAL A 35 9.36 0.17 -3.22
N ARG A 36 9.83 -0.89 -3.89
CA ARG A 36 8.95 -1.97 -4.37
C ARG A 36 8.38 -2.82 -3.24
N TYR A 37 9.03 -2.79 -2.07
CA TYR A 37 8.62 -3.49 -0.86
C TYR A 37 8.47 -2.49 0.28
N VAL A 38 7.30 -1.87 0.36
CA VAL A 38 6.91 -1.15 1.57
C VAL A 38 6.54 -2.16 2.65
N PHE A 39 7.06 -1.96 3.86
CA PHE A 39 6.88 -2.88 4.99
C PHE A 39 5.37 -3.12 5.23
N GLY A 40 4.93 -4.37 5.10
CA GLY A 40 3.55 -4.79 5.38
C GLY A 40 2.61 -4.97 4.17
N PHE A 41 2.97 -4.52 2.96
CA PHE A 41 2.14 -4.67 1.75
C PHE A 41 2.79 -5.62 0.73
N ASN A 42 2.95 -6.88 1.15
CA ASN A 42 3.28 -7.99 0.25
C ASN A 42 2.00 -8.82 0.03
N ASN A 43 1.81 -9.42 -1.15
CA ASN A 43 0.62 -10.19 -1.48
C ASN A 43 0.28 -11.28 -0.44
N SER A 44 1.31 -11.95 0.11
CA SER A 44 1.13 -12.91 1.20
C SER A 44 0.72 -12.25 2.52
N ALA A 45 1.23 -11.05 2.82
CA ALA A 45 0.87 -10.31 4.03
C ALA A 45 -0.56 -9.77 3.95
N GLU A 46 -0.98 -9.26 2.79
CA GLU A 46 -2.36 -8.82 2.55
C GLU A 46 -3.35 -9.98 2.75
N LEU A 47 -3.04 -11.16 2.21
CA LEU A 47 -3.89 -12.34 2.37
C LEU A 47 -4.01 -12.79 3.83
N VAL A 48 -2.89 -12.82 4.56
CA VAL A 48 -2.86 -13.23 5.97
C VAL A 48 -3.55 -12.20 6.86
N ASN A 49 -3.30 -10.91 6.64
CA ASN A 49 -3.97 -9.82 7.36
C ASN A 49 -5.47 -9.83 7.10
N GLY A 50 -5.89 -10.08 5.85
CA GLY A 50 -7.30 -10.24 5.49
C GLY A 50 -7.98 -11.40 6.23
N ARG A 51 -7.31 -12.57 6.31
CA ARG A 51 -7.83 -13.73 7.07
C ARG A 51 -7.93 -13.44 8.56
N ALA A 52 -6.90 -12.83 9.14
CA ALA A 52 -6.90 -12.43 10.55
C ALA A 52 -8.04 -11.44 10.84
N ALA A 53 -8.30 -10.50 9.92
CA ALA A 53 -9.41 -9.55 10.03
C ALA A 53 -10.78 -10.26 10.01
N MET A 54 -10.98 -11.24 9.12
CA MET A 54 -12.23 -12.02 9.07
C MET A 54 -12.49 -12.79 10.37
N ILE A 55 -11.46 -13.44 10.92
CA ILE A 55 -11.56 -14.15 12.21
C ILE A 55 -11.77 -13.17 13.37
N GLY A 56 -11.06 -12.04 13.38
CA GLY A 56 -11.23 -10.99 14.38
C GLY A 56 -12.66 -10.45 14.39
N PHE A 57 -13.21 -10.13 13.23
CA PHE A 57 -14.60 -9.67 13.10
C PHE A 57 -15.61 -10.71 13.59
N LEU A 58 -15.43 -11.99 13.22
CA LEU A 58 -16.27 -13.07 13.72
C LEU A 58 -16.21 -13.16 15.25
N MET A 59 -15.02 -13.04 15.84
CA MET A 59 -14.85 -13.07 17.29
C MET A 59 -15.48 -11.87 17.99
N LEU A 60 -15.48 -10.67 17.38
CA LEU A 60 -16.21 -9.52 17.92
C LEU A 60 -17.71 -9.80 18.02
N ILE A 61 -18.32 -10.39 16.99
CA ILE A 61 -19.75 -10.76 17.01
C ILE A 61 -20.02 -11.83 18.07
N LEU A 62 -19.19 -12.88 18.13
CA LEU A 62 -19.36 -13.98 19.08
C LEU A 62 -19.24 -13.51 20.53
N THR A 63 -18.26 -12.65 20.82
CA THR A 63 -18.07 -12.11 22.17
C THR A 63 -19.23 -11.19 22.57
N GLU A 64 -19.78 -10.40 21.66
CA GLU A 64 -20.99 -9.62 21.93
C GLU A 64 -22.20 -10.50 22.27
N LEU A 65 -22.37 -11.61 21.56
CA LEU A 65 -23.46 -12.57 21.78
C LEU A 65 -23.30 -13.35 23.11
N VAL A 66 -22.08 -13.81 23.41
CA VAL A 66 -21.79 -14.62 24.61
C VAL A 66 -21.81 -13.77 25.89
N PHE A 67 -21.30 -12.55 25.84
CA PHE A 67 -21.18 -11.67 27.02
C PHE A 67 -22.39 -10.74 27.25
N LYS A 68 -23.55 -11.07 26.66
CA LYS A 68 -24.85 -10.40 26.88
C LYS A 68 -24.82 -8.89 26.66
N GLY A 69 -24.46 -8.46 25.46
CA GLY A 69 -24.90 -7.16 24.92
C GLY A 69 -24.16 -5.92 25.40
N ARG A 70 -22.97 -6.08 26.01
CA ARG A 70 -22.03 -4.95 26.10
C ARG A 70 -21.27 -4.88 24.79
N PRO A 71 -21.36 -3.77 24.03
CA PRO A 71 -20.68 -3.66 22.76
C PRO A 71 -19.17 -3.75 23.01
N VAL A 72 -18.48 -4.58 22.22
CA VAL A 72 -17.05 -4.85 22.39
C VAL A 72 -16.22 -3.56 22.23
N THR A 73 -16.76 -2.59 21.49
CA THR A 73 -16.19 -1.25 21.34
C THR A 73 -16.05 -0.51 22.66
N SER A 74 -16.99 -0.66 23.60
CA SER A 74 -16.88 -0.04 24.92
C SER A 74 -15.77 -0.67 25.77
N SER A 75 -15.50 -1.97 25.60
CA SER A 75 -14.42 -2.66 26.32
C SER A 75 -13.02 -2.35 25.78
N ILE A 76 -12.90 -2.11 24.47
CA ILE A 76 -11.61 -1.85 23.81
C ILE A 76 -11.26 -0.36 23.84
N PHE A 77 -12.24 0.51 23.57
CA PHE A 77 -12.00 1.94 23.42
C PHE A 77 -12.46 2.77 24.64
N GLY A 78 -13.14 2.15 25.60
CA GLY A 78 -13.58 2.83 26.83
C GLY A 78 -14.64 3.91 26.61
N ILE A 79 -15.25 3.95 25.43
CA ILE A 79 -16.22 4.98 25.05
C ILE A 79 -17.63 4.50 25.45
N ASN A 80 -18.31 5.33 26.24
CA ASN A 80 -19.69 5.12 26.72
C ASN A 80 -20.67 6.03 25.96
#